data_AF-X1BW27-F1
#
_entry.id   AF-X1BW27-F1
#
_cell.length_a   1.000
_cell.length_b   1.000
_cell.length_c   1.000
_cell.angle_alpha   90.00
_cell.angle_beta   90.00
_cell.angle_gamma   90.00
#
_symmetry.space_group_name_H-M   'P 1'
#
loop_
_entity.id
_entity.type
_entity.pdbx_description
1 polymer ?
#
loop_
_entity_poly.entity_id
_entity_poly.type
_entity_poly.pdbx_seq_one_letter_code
_entity_poly.pdbx_strand_id
1 'polypeptide(L)'
;MDYYNFESLDITHLVEQYSGTKLEELFKNQRVISNSMGQFLELFWEEDDFLSDLDLLVTKKKALSNLKTVYSIGENIENKLLRRGVKTLNDLKVYKR
;
A
#
# COMPACT_ATOMS: atom_id res chain seq x y z
N MET A 1 -16.65 1.00 3.83
CA MET A 1 -15.99 -0.25 4.25
C MET A 1 -16.41 -1.24 3.19
N ASP A 2 -15.64 -1.30 2.11
CA ASP A 2 -16.00 -2.11 0.96
C ASP A 2 -15.58 -3.55 1.28
N TYR A 3 -16.58 -4.38 1.58
CA TYR A 3 -16.41 -5.81 1.79
C TYR A 3 -15.97 -6.41 0.45
N TYR A 4 -14.75 -6.96 0.39
CA TYR A 4 -14.29 -7.72 -0.75
C TYR A 4 -15.19 -8.96 -0.92
N ASN A 5 -16.02 -8.96 -1.96
CA ASN A 5 -16.87 -10.09 -2.30
C ASN A 5 -16.09 -11.08 -3.16
N PHE A 6 -15.67 -12.20 -2.57
CA PHE A 6 -14.98 -13.27 -3.29
C PHE A 6 -15.89 -14.04 -4.25
N GLU A 7 -17.21 -13.93 -4.11
CA GLU A 7 -18.19 -14.66 -4.93
C GLU A 7 -18.28 -14.10 -6.36
N SER A 8 -17.78 -12.89 -6.61
CA SER A 8 -17.74 -12.26 -7.94
C SER A 8 -16.42 -12.42 -8.68
N LEU A 9 -15.44 -13.13 -8.11
CA LEU A 9 -14.15 -13.38 -8.77
C LEU A 9 -14.28 -14.52 -9.78
N ASP A 10 -14.61 -14.17 -11.02
CA ASP A 10 -14.51 -15.10 -12.14
C ASP A 10 -13.03 -15.30 -12.52
N ILE A 11 -12.47 -16.44 -12.08
CA ILE A 11 -11.11 -16.86 -12.41
C ILE A 11 -11.09 -17.86 -13.58
N THR A 12 -12.22 -18.16 -14.21
CA THR A 12 -12.34 -19.19 -15.26
C THR A 12 -11.37 -18.91 -16.39
N HIS A 13 -11.27 -17.65 -16.82
CA HIS A 13 -10.33 -17.21 -17.85
C HIS A 13 -8.85 -17.49 -17.48
N LEU A 14 -8.49 -17.34 -16.21
CA LEU A 14 -7.12 -17.64 -15.74
C LEU A 14 -6.87 -19.14 -15.72
N VAL A 15 -7.87 -19.94 -15.30
CA VAL A 15 -7.77 -21.40 -15.30
C VAL A 15 -7.62 -21.93 -16.73
N GLU A 16 -8.40 -21.41 -17.67
CA GLU A 16 -8.30 -21.77 -19.09
C GLU A 16 -6.94 -21.37 -19.69
N GLN A 17 -6.46 -20.16 -19.39
CA GLN A 17 -5.21 -19.63 -19.90
C GLN A 17 -3.99 -20.47 -19.49
N TYR A 18 -3.99 -21.00 -18.27
CA TYR A 18 -2.86 -21.74 -17.70
C TYR A 18 -3.13 -23.26 -17.61
N SER A 19 -4.20 -23.73 -18.24
CA SER A 19 -4.55 -25.14 -18.27
C SER A 19 -3.44 -25.97 -18.93
N GLY A 20 -2.99 -27.03 -18.25
CA GLY A 20 -1.91 -27.91 -18.72
C GLY A 20 -0.51 -27.35 -18.56
N THR A 21 -0.36 -26.13 -18.03
CA THR A 21 0.94 -25.54 -17.68
C THR A 21 1.38 -26.06 -16.32
N LYS A 22 2.66 -26.40 -16.17
CA LYS A 22 3.19 -26.81 -14.87
C LYS A 22 3.32 -25.59 -13.95
N LEU A 23 3.18 -25.79 -12.64
CA LEU A 23 3.34 -24.69 -11.67
C LEU A 23 4.73 -24.04 -11.81
N GLU A 24 5.72 -24.86 -12.18
CA GLU A 24 7.08 -24.44 -12.46
C GLU A 24 7.21 -23.52 -13.68
N GLU A 25 6.26 -23.57 -14.61
CA GLU A 25 6.31 -22.75 -15.83
C GLU A 25 5.59 -21.41 -15.62
N LEU A 26 4.76 -21.30 -14.57
CA LEU A 26 3.99 -20.10 -14.25
C LEU A 26 4.85 -18.99 -13.62
N PHE A 27 5.87 -19.36 -12.86
CA PHE A 27 6.70 -18.40 -12.12
C PHE A 27 8.16 -18.52 -12.56
N LYS A 28 8.67 -17.46 -13.21
CA LYS A 28 10.08 -17.39 -13.63
C LYS A 28 11.05 -17.37 -12.43
N ASN A 29 10.60 -16.83 -11.30
CA ASN A 29 11.39 -16.63 -10.10
C ASN A 29 11.08 -17.70 -9.06
N GLN A 30 11.61 -18.89 -9.29
CA GLN A 30 11.32 -20.04 -8.44
C GLN A 30 12.54 -20.90 -8.20
N ARG A 31 12.50 -21.62 -7.08
CA ARG A 31 13.52 -22.61 -6.72
C ARG A 31 12.85 -23.81 -6.10
N VAL A 32 13.20 -25.01 -6.56
CA VAL A 32 12.79 -26.25 -5.90
C VAL A 32 13.79 -26.54 -4.78
N ILE A 33 13.31 -26.59 -3.54
CA ILE A 33 14.06 -27.01 -2.36
C ILE A 33 13.69 -28.46 -2.05
N SER A 34 14.65 -29.36 -2.09
CA SER A 34 14.46 -30.76 -1.71
C SER A 34 15.16 -31.08 -0.40
N ASN A 35 14.51 -31.88 0.44
CA ASN A 35 15.10 -32.46 1.64
C ASN A 35 14.72 -33.96 1.75
N SER A 36 15.16 -34.62 2.81
CA SER A 36 14.86 -36.04 3.04
C SER A 36 13.36 -36.34 3.23
N MET A 37 12.53 -35.32 3.48
CA MET A 37 11.10 -35.44 3.71
C MET A 37 10.26 -35.10 2.47
N GLY A 38 10.84 -34.50 1.43
CA GLY A 38 10.11 -34.14 0.21
C GLY A 38 10.70 -32.98 -0.57
N GLN A 39 9.89 -32.41 -1.44
CA GLN A 39 10.23 -31.28 -2.30
C GLN A 39 9.23 -30.15 -2.08
N PHE A 40 9.73 -28.92 -2.03
CA PHE A 40 8.97 -27.70 -1.89
C PHE A 40 9.33 -26.75 -3.03
N LEU A 41 8.33 -26.06 -3.59
CA LEU A 41 8.54 -24.98 -4.54
C LEU A 41 8.57 -23.66 -3.77
N GLU A 42 9.72 -22.99 -3.77
CA GLU A 42 9.90 -21.64 -3.23
C GLU A 42 9.77 -20.63 -4.37
N LEU A 43 8.87 -19.66 -4.21
CA LEU A 43 8.75 -18.51 -5.11
C LEU A 43 9.49 -17.33 -4.48
N PHE A 44 10.50 -16.81 -5.17
CA PHE A 44 11.21 -15.61 -4.73
C PHE A 44 10.71 -14.41 -5.52
N TRP A 45 10.34 -13.35 -4.81
CA TRP A 45 10.08 -12.06 -5.43
C TRP A 45 11.29 -11.21 -5.05
N GLU A 46 12.19 -10.95 -5.99
CA GLU A 46 13.09 -9.81 -5.84
C GLU A 46 12.18 -8.59 -5.86
N GLU A 47 12.07 -7.88 -4.73
CA GLU A 47 11.59 -6.51 -4.78
C GLU A 47 12.54 -5.80 -5.75
N ASP A 48 12.05 -5.43 -6.94
CA ASP A 48 12.79 -4.62 -7.92
C ASP A 48 13.63 -3.61 -7.13
N ASP A 49 14.95 -3.60 -7.37
CA ASP A 49 15.93 -2.73 -6.73
C ASP A 49 15.23 -1.49 -6.18
N PHE A 50 14.98 -1.46 -4.87
CA PHE A 50 14.31 -0.31 -4.25
C PHE A 50 15.12 0.89 -4.69
N LEU A 51 14.57 1.73 -5.58
CA LEU A 51 15.25 2.87 -6.17
C LEU A 51 15.54 3.85 -5.03
N SER A 52 16.63 3.61 -4.33
CA SER A 52 17.11 4.38 -3.19
C SER A 52 17.65 5.74 -3.63
N ASP A 53 17.64 6.03 -4.94
CA ASP A 53 17.80 7.36 -5.53
C ASP A 53 16.57 8.26 -5.34
N LEU A 54 15.89 8.10 -4.20
CA LEU A 54 14.90 9.06 -3.77
C LEU A 54 15.62 10.35 -3.38
N ASP A 55 15.62 11.35 -4.26
CA ASP A 55 16.11 12.68 -3.92
C ASP A 55 15.24 13.24 -2.77
N LEU A 56 15.79 13.13 -1.56
CA LEU A 56 15.14 13.53 -0.31
C LEU A 56 14.76 15.01 -0.33
N LEU A 57 15.52 15.85 -1.04
CA LEU A 57 15.22 17.29 -1.15
C LEU A 57 13.99 17.51 -2.03
N VAL A 58 13.93 16.84 -3.18
CA VAL A 58 12.76 16.92 -4.08
C VAL A 58 11.53 16.32 -3.40
N THR A 59 11.68 15.20 -2.72
CA THR A 59 10.60 14.53 -1.98
C THR A 59 10.07 15.42 -0.85
N LYS A 60 10.96 16.03 -0.07
CA LYS A 60 10.58 17.00 0.97
C LYS A 60 9.84 18.21 0.38
N LYS A 61 10.33 18.76 -0.73
CA LYS A 61 9.70 19.91 -1.41
C LYS A 61 8.29 19.56 -1.92
N LYS A 62 8.14 18.38 -2.54
CA LYS A 62 6.84 17.87 -3.01
C LYS A 62 5.89 17.59 -1.84
N ALA A 63 6.37 16.95 -0.77
CA ALA A 63 5.58 16.69 0.44
C ALA A 63 5.09 17.99 1.10
N LEU A 64 5.96 18.99 1.24
CA LEU A 64 5.60 20.31 1.76
C LEU A 64 4.62 21.05 0.82
N SER A 65 4.79 20.93 -0.50
CA SER A 65 3.86 21.51 -1.47
C SER A 65 2.49 20.85 -1.42
N ASN A 66 2.43 19.52 -1.28
CA ASN A 66 1.19 18.78 -1.10
C ASN A 66 0.53 19.11 0.24
N LEU A 67 1.30 19.25 1.31
CA LEU A 67 0.82 19.78 2.60
C LEU A 67 0.31 21.23 2.47
N LYS A 68 0.86 22.03 1.56
CA LYS A 68 0.34 23.36 1.22
C LYS A 68 -0.95 23.31 0.40
N THR A 69 -1.13 22.30 -0.45
CA THR A 69 -2.45 22.03 -1.06
C THR A 69 -3.46 21.61 0.01
N VAL A 70 -3.02 20.84 1.00
CA VAL A 70 -3.79 20.56 2.22
C VAL A 70 -4.01 21.84 3.06
N TYR A 71 -3.20 22.89 2.97
CA TYR A 71 -3.46 24.17 3.67
C TYR A 71 -4.77 24.83 3.24
N SER A 72 -5.25 24.63 2.00
CA SER A 72 -6.57 25.12 1.58
C SER A 72 -7.72 24.35 2.25
N ILE A 73 -7.49 23.07 2.55
CA ILE A 73 -8.34 22.26 3.45
C ILE A 73 -8.11 22.71 4.91
N GLY A 74 -6.87 23.06 5.25
CA GLY A 74 -6.39 23.52 6.54
C GLY A 74 -7.09 24.78 6.99
N GLU A 75 -7.22 25.80 6.14
CA GLU A 75 -7.92 27.05 6.46
C GLU A 75 -9.41 26.81 6.77
N ASN A 76 -10.06 25.93 6.01
CA ASN A 76 -11.45 25.54 6.27
C ASN A 76 -11.61 24.77 7.59
N ILE A 77 -10.69 23.86 7.89
CA ILE A 77 -10.71 23.09 9.14
C ILE A 77 -10.33 23.99 10.33
N GLU A 78 -9.32 24.85 10.17
CA GLU A 78 -8.84 25.81 11.15
C GLU A 78 -9.93 26.81 11.51
N ASN A 79 -10.64 27.37 10.53
CA ASN A 79 -11.81 28.22 10.77
C ASN A 79 -12.94 27.47 11.50
N LYS A 80 -13.18 26.18 11.20
CA LYS A 80 -14.15 25.37 11.94
C LYS A 80 -13.72 25.11 13.38
N LEU A 81 -12.44 24.86 13.61
CA LEU A 81 -11.87 24.65 14.95
C LEU A 81 -11.91 25.94 15.77
N LEU A 82 -11.54 27.07 15.18
CA LEU A 82 -11.64 28.40 15.80
C LEU A 82 -13.08 28.75 16.20
N ARG A 83 -14.07 28.47 15.33
CA ARG A 83 -15.51 28.63 15.66
C ARG A 83 -15.97 27.74 16.82
N ARG A 84 -15.30 26.61 17.03
CA ARG A 84 -15.55 25.70 18.17
C ARG A 84 -14.74 26.07 19.42
N GLY A 85 -14.01 27.19 19.38
CA GLY A 85 -13.20 27.68 20.50
C GLY A 85 -11.82 27.02 20.63
N VAL A 86 -11.43 26.17 19.68
CA VAL A 86 -10.11 25.53 19.64
C VAL A 86 -9.12 26.49 18.98
N LYS A 87 -8.21 27.07 19.78
CA LYS A 87 -7.25 28.09 19.33
C LYS A 87 -5.83 27.53 19.22
N THR A 88 -5.53 26.44 19.92
CA THR A 88 -4.21 25.82 19.96
C THR A 88 -4.31 24.29 19.89
N LEU A 89 -3.22 23.63 19.49
CA LEU A 89 -3.12 22.16 19.52
C LEU A 89 -3.30 21.58 20.94
N ASN A 90 -3.10 22.38 22.00
CA ASN A 90 -3.31 21.94 23.37
C ASN A 90 -4.80 21.84 23.73
N ASP A 91 -5.67 22.65 23.12
CA ASP A 91 -7.12 22.60 23.35
C ASP A 91 -7.72 21.27 22.84
N LEU A 92 -7.08 20.67 21.83
CA LEU A 92 -7.45 19.36 21.28
C LEU A 92 -7.02 18.18 22.16
N LYS A 93 -6.06 18.38 23.08
CA LYS A 93 -5.59 17.30 23.97
C LYS A 93 -6.58 16.96 25.08
N VAL A 94 -7.51 17.87 25.39
CA VAL A 94 -8.46 17.73 26.50
C VAL A 94 -9.67 16.86 26.14
N TYR A 95 -9.96 16.67 24.85
CA TYR A 95 -11.04 15.80 24.37
C TYR A 95 -10.52 14.38 24.05
N LYS A 96 -10.05 13.65 25.06
CA LYS A 96 -10.01 12.17 25.01
C LYS A 96 -11.10 11.62 25.93
N ARG A 97 -12.23 11.26 25.34
CA ARG A 97 -13.21 10.28 25.83
C ARG A 97 -13.73 9.49 24.64
#